data_AF-A0AAQ0MHM9-F1
#
_entry.id   AF-A0AAQ0MHM9-F1
#
_cell.length_a   1.000
_cell.length_b   1.000
_cell.length_c   1.000
_cell.angle_alpha   90.00
_cell.angle_beta   90.00
_cell.angle_gamma   90.00
#
_symmetry.space_group_name_H-M   'P 1'
#
loop_
_entity.id
_entity.type
_entity.pdbx_description
1 polymer ?
#
loop_
_entity_poly.entity_id
_entity_poly.type
_entity_poly.pdbx_seq_one_letter_code
_entity_poly.pdbx_strand_id
1 'polypeptide(L)'
;MANEPIIFMKDDNDVNFYPLCHIEGLQGVPDGLTDLNIDGIKDDISGVSTNVNDLQIQLNSLKDLVANIPTVSDTGWKDITLATGIEIYSSGTVPQARLITLNNTSFLSVKGAVKGITSSSGVTIGSLNSFISSKISTNLYFVQNTSIVSGKPNFTRMSINTSGIITMQNSSIDSPTSTQWYPLHHTFIL
;
A
#
# COMPACT_ATOMS: atom_id res chain seq x y z
N MET A 1 -19.25 29.60 64.89
CA MET A 1 -18.51 30.87 64.94
C MET A 1 -18.94 31.66 63.72
N ALA A 2 -19.59 32.81 63.92
CA ALA A 2 -20.04 33.64 62.81
C ALA A 2 -18.82 34.31 62.17
N ASN A 3 -18.69 34.21 60.84
CA ASN A 3 -17.72 34.99 60.08
C ASN A 3 -18.21 36.44 60.08
N GLU A 4 -17.70 37.25 61.01
CA GLU A 4 -17.90 38.70 60.90
C GLU A 4 -16.97 39.25 59.81
N PRO A 5 -17.49 40.03 58.85
CA PRO A 5 -16.65 40.70 57.87
C PRO A 5 -15.78 41.75 58.58
N ILE A 6 -14.49 41.84 58.19
CA ILE A 6 -13.60 42.89 58.68
C ILE A 6 -14.07 44.22 58.05
N ILE A 7 -14.73 45.06 58.85
CA ILE A 7 -15.17 46.41 58.45
C ILE A 7 -14.09 47.40 58.87
N PHE A 8 -13.43 48.04 57.90
CA PHE A 8 -12.31 48.94 58.17
C PHE A 8 -12.77 50.36 58.54
N MET A 9 -13.74 50.94 57.81
CA MET A 9 -14.32 52.26 58.09
C MET A 9 -15.76 52.35 57.56
N LYS A 10 -16.56 53.26 58.13
CA LYS A 10 -17.85 53.70 57.60
C LYS A 10 -17.81 55.19 57.32
N ASP A 11 -18.47 55.64 56.26
CA ASP A 11 -18.66 57.07 56.01
C ASP A 11 -19.74 57.66 56.93
N ASP A 12 -19.94 58.98 56.86
CA ASP A 12 -20.94 59.70 57.67
C ASP A 12 -22.39 59.28 57.38
N ASN A 13 -22.62 58.48 56.34
CA ASN A 13 -23.91 57.89 55.97
C ASN A 13 -24.00 56.41 56.37
N ASP A 14 -23.07 55.91 57.20
CA ASP A 14 -23.01 54.53 57.68
C ASP A 14 -22.75 53.49 56.56
N VAL A 15 -22.23 53.94 55.40
CA VAL A 15 -21.84 53.06 54.29
C VAL A 15 -20.44 52.51 54.56
N ASN A 16 -20.32 51.18 54.54
CA ASN A 16 -19.02 50.52 54.65
C ASN A 16 -18.14 50.90 53.46
N PHE A 17 -16.98 51.50 53.74
CA PHE A 17 -15.96 51.77 52.73
C PHE A 17 -14.68 50.99 53.04
N TYR A 18 -14.09 50.41 52.00
CA TYR A 18 -12.83 49.67 52.10
C TYR A 18 -11.71 50.62 51.67
N PRO A 19 -10.80 51.05 52.59
CA PRO A 19 -9.74 51.95 52.23
C PRO A 19 -8.87 51.32 51.15
N LEU A 20 -8.58 52.08 50.09
CA LEU A 20 -7.53 51.71 49.13
C LEU A 20 -6.20 51.75 49.89
N CYS A 21 -5.69 50.59 50.30
CA CYS A 21 -4.37 50.47 50.91
C CYS A 21 -3.31 50.24 49.81
N HIS A 22 -2.13 50.82 50.00
CA HIS A 22 -0.98 50.49 49.14
C HIS A 22 -0.64 49.01 49.32
N ILE A 23 -0.22 48.34 48.25
CA ILE A 23 0.04 46.88 48.25
C ILE A 23 1.04 46.46 49.34
N GLU A 24 2.00 47.34 49.66
CA GLU A 24 3.01 47.14 50.71
C GLU A 24 2.45 47.18 52.14
N GLY A 25 1.24 47.70 52.34
CA GLY A 25 0.54 47.72 53.64
C GLY A 25 -0.30 46.46 53.90
N LEU A 26 -0.42 45.54 52.92
CA LEU A 26 -1.15 44.28 53.07
C LEU A 26 -0.25 43.21 53.71
N GLN A 27 -0.45 42.98 55.00
CA GLN A 27 0.23 41.92 55.73
C GLN A 27 -0.25 40.54 55.24
N GLY A 28 0.67 39.71 54.71
CA GLY A 28 0.37 38.36 54.21
C GLY A 28 0.43 38.19 52.68
N VAL A 29 0.73 39.25 51.91
CA VAL A 29 1.14 39.09 50.51
C VAL A 29 2.54 38.46 50.49
N PRO A 30 2.75 37.33 49.78
CA PRO A 30 4.07 36.70 49.71
C PRO A 30 5.12 37.64 49.11
N ASP A 31 6.22 37.86 49.82
CA ASP A 31 7.42 38.53 49.29
C ASP A 31 7.87 37.79 48.03
N GLY A 32 7.87 38.47 46.88
CA GLY A 32 8.21 37.87 45.57
C GLY A 32 7.05 37.74 44.59
N LEU A 33 5.81 38.10 44.98
CA LEU A 33 4.70 38.22 44.01
C LEU A 33 5.00 39.27 42.93
N THR A 34 5.74 40.32 43.29
CA THR A 34 6.24 41.38 42.40
C THR A 34 7.39 40.95 41.51
N ASP A 35 8.11 39.89 41.90
CA ASP A 35 9.30 39.38 41.20
C ASP A 35 8.94 38.25 40.22
N LEU A 36 7.67 37.84 40.18
CA LEU A 36 7.15 36.89 39.21
C LEU A 36 7.24 37.49 37.80
N ASN A 37 8.13 36.92 36.98
CA ASN A 37 8.25 37.26 35.56
C ASN A 37 7.08 36.66 34.75
N ILE A 38 5.91 37.27 34.89
CA ILE A 38 4.69 36.88 34.17
C ILE A 38 4.91 36.96 32.65
N ASP A 39 5.70 37.91 32.18
CA ASP A 39 5.91 38.11 30.74
C ASP A 39 6.79 37.02 30.13
N GLY A 40 7.85 36.58 30.82
CA GLY A 40 8.62 35.41 30.41
C GLY A 40 7.77 34.13 30.37
N ILE A 41 6.88 33.95 31.34
CA ILE A 41 5.94 32.82 31.35
C ILE A 41 4.98 32.90 30.15
N LYS A 42 4.46 34.08 29.82
CA LYS A 42 3.60 34.27 28.63
C LYS A 42 4.35 33.93 27.35
N ASP A 43 5.61 34.36 27.23
CA ASP A 43 6.45 34.07 26.06
C ASP A 43 6.69 32.57 25.93
N ASP A 44 7.08 31.89 27.01
CA ASP A 44 7.26 30.43 27.03
C ASP A 44 5.97 29.69 26.64
N ILE A 45 4.82 30.09 27.20
CA ILE A 45 3.50 29.52 26.86
C ILE A 45 3.17 29.74 25.38
N SER A 46 3.47 30.93 24.84
CA SER A 46 3.24 31.24 23.43
C SER A 46 4.10 30.37 22.50
N GLY A 47 5.38 30.17 22.85
CA GLY A 47 6.29 29.30 22.13
C GLY A 47 5.85 27.84 22.17
N VAL A 48 5.43 27.35 23.34
CA VAL A 48 4.85 26.00 23.48
C VAL A 48 3.58 25.86 22.63
N SER A 49 2.70 26.85 22.62
CA SER A 49 1.48 26.85 21.81
C SER A 49 1.79 26.73 20.31
N THR A 50 2.75 27.51 19.81
CA THR A 50 3.23 27.41 18.41
C THR A 50 3.77 26.02 18.10
N ASN A 51 4.65 25.48 18.96
CA ASN A 51 5.22 24.15 18.76
C ASN A 51 4.14 23.04 18.73
N VAL A 52 3.12 23.13 19.59
CA VAL A 52 2.00 22.18 19.60
C VAL A 52 1.19 22.27 18.31
N ASN A 53 0.93 23.48 17.81
CA ASN A 53 0.23 23.68 16.54
C ASN A 53 1.02 23.08 15.36
N ASP A 54 2.34 23.30 15.32
CA ASP A 54 3.21 22.74 14.27
C ASP A 54 3.24 21.21 14.31
N LEU A 55 3.34 20.62 15.51
CA LEU A 55 3.25 19.17 15.68
C LEU A 55 1.90 18.61 15.23
N GLN A 56 0.81 19.33 15.49
CA GLN A 56 -0.52 18.92 15.05
C GLN A 56 -0.63 18.91 13.51
N ILE A 57 -0.05 19.92 12.85
CA ILE A 57 0.03 19.99 11.38
C ILE A 57 0.83 18.80 10.83
N GLN A 58 2.03 18.56 11.37
CA GLN A 58 2.88 17.44 10.95
C GLN A 58 2.19 16.09 11.16
N LEU A 59 1.51 15.90 12.30
CA LEU A 59 0.75 14.68 12.57
C LEU A 59 -0.37 14.46 11.57
N ASN A 60 -1.09 15.51 11.19
CA ASN A 60 -2.14 15.42 10.18
C ASN A 60 -1.55 15.04 8.81
N SER A 61 -0.44 15.65 8.41
CA SER A 61 0.26 15.27 7.16
C SER A 61 0.75 13.81 7.18
N LEU A 62 1.27 13.32 8.31
CA LEU A 62 1.69 11.92 8.43
C LEU A 62 0.49 10.96 8.36
N LYS A 63 -0.64 11.29 9.00
CA LYS A 63 -1.87 10.49 8.90
C LYS A 63 -2.34 10.35 7.46
N ASP A 64 -2.35 11.46 6.71
CA ASP A 64 -2.73 11.46 5.31
C ASP A 64 -1.78 10.63 4.45
N LEU A 65 -0.47 10.72 4.70
CA LEU A 65 0.51 9.89 3.99
C LEU A 65 0.28 8.40 4.27
N VAL A 66 0.10 8.01 5.53
CA VAL A 66 -0.12 6.61 5.92
C VAL A 66 -1.42 6.07 5.31
N ALA A 67 -2.49 6.86 5.29
CA ALA A 67 -3.76 6.48 4.68
C ALA A 67 -3.66 6.23 3.17
N ASN A 68 -2.68 6.87 2.50
CA ASN A 68 -2.47 6.76 1.06
C ASN A 68 -1.36 5.77 0.67
N ILE A 69 -0.75 5.05 1.61
CA ILE A 69 0.21 3.99 1.28
C ILE A 69 -0.54 2.88 0.53
N PRO A 70 -0.13 2.53 -0.72
CA PRO A 70 -0.79 1.47 -1.45
C PRO A 70 -0.67 0.13 -0.72
N THR A 71 -1.77 -0.62 -0.72
CA THR A 71 -1.71 -2.02 -0.30
C THR A 71 -1.07 -2.83 -1.42
N VAL A 72 -0.07 -3.65 -1.09
CA VAL A 72 0.64 -4.49 -2.05
C VAL A 72 0.58 -5.94 -1.58
N SER A 73 0.14 -6.83 -2.48
CA SER A 73 0.23 -8.28 -2.30
C SER A 73 0.99 -8.87 -3.47
N ASP A 74 1.82 -9.86 -3.19
CA ASP A 74 2.66 -10.52 -4.19
C ASP A 74 2.80 -12.00 -3.85
N THR A 75 2.42 -12.87 -4.79
CA THR A 75 2.54 -14.31 -4.62
C THR A 75 3.99 -14.80 -4.70
N GLY A 76 4.91 -13.97 -5.21
CA GLY A 76 6.18 -14.42 -5.74
C GLY A 76 6.00 -15.27 -7.01
N TRP A 77 7.11 -15.73 -7.59
CA TRP A 77 7.08 -16.70 -8.68
C TRP A 77 6.65 -18.07 -8.16
N LYS A 78 5.61 -18.63 -8.78
CA LYS A 78 5.10 -19.98 -8.53
C LYS A 78 5.19 -20.79 -9.81
N ASP A 79 5.60 -22.04 -9.68
CA ASP A 79 5.72 -22.94 -10.82
C ASP A 79 4.34 -23.23 -11.44
N ILE A 80 4.32 -23.34 -12.77
CA ILE A 80 3.16 -23.79 -13.53
C ILE A 80 3.19 -25.31 -13.56
N THR A 81 2.10 -25.95 -13.15
CA THR A 81 1.97 -27.41 -13.23
C THR A 81 1.78 -27.81 -14.68
N LEU A 82 2.77 -28.48 -15.28
CA LEU A 82 2.73 -28.86 -16.69
C LEU A 82 1.77 -30.02 -16.93
N ALA A 83 1.10 -30.00 -18.08
CA ALA A 83 0.25 -31.09 -18.53
C ALA A 83 1.11 -32.30 -18.97
N THR A 84 0.50 -33.49 -19.00
CA THR A 84 1.17 -34.72 -19.46
C THR A 84 1.75 -34.54 -20.86
N GLY A 85 3.02 -34.90 -21.03
CA GLY A 85 3.74 -34.78 -22.31
C GLY A 85 4.33 -33.39 -22.59
N ILE A 86 4.06 -32.41 -21.72
CA ILE A 86 4.70 -31.09 -21.78
C ILE A 86 5.88 -31.05 -20.84
N GLU A 87 7.00 -30.53 -21.34
CA GLU A 87 8.25 -30.45 -20.59
C GLU A 87 8.76 -29.01 -20.54
N ILE A 88 9.56 -28.72 -19.51
CA ILE A 88 10.35 -27.49 -19.45
C ILE A 88 11.30 -27.46 -20.64
N TYR A 89 11.36 -26.34 -21.37
CA TYR A 89 12.23 -26.22 -22.54
C TYR A 89 13.71 -26.38 -22.17
N SER A 90 14.15 -25.63 -21.15
CA SER A 90 15.49 -25.73 -20.55
C SER A 90 15.48 -25.31 -19.08
N SER A 91 16.49 -25.71 -18.31
CA SER A 91 16.60 -25.36 -16.88
C SER A 91 16.59 -23.86 -16.59
N GLY A 92 16.97 -23.00 -17.55
CA GLY A 92 16.91 -21.55 -17.43
C GLY A 92 15.54 -20.93 -17.76
N THR A 93 14.57 -21.73 -18.21
CA THR A 93 13.27 -21.26 -18.69
C THR A 93 12.11 -21.98 -18.03
N VAL A 94 12.23 -22.30 -16.73
CA VAL A 94 11.15 -22.92 -15.95
C VAL A 94 9.85 -22.09 -16.04
N PRO A 95 8.73 -22.69 -16.49
CA PRO A 95 7.42 -22.05 -16.55
C PRO A 95 6.92 -21.62 -15.17
N GLN A 96 6.68 -20.32 -15.00
CA GLN A 96 6.25 -19.75 -13.73
C GLN A 96 5.23 -18.62 -13.93
N ALA A 97 4.42 -18.38 -12.91
CA ALA A 97 3.50 -17.26 -12.83
C ALA A 97 3.68 -16.47 -11.53
N ARG A 98 3.37 -15.18 -11.56
CA ARG A 98 3.38 -14.28 -10.40
C ARG A 98 2.19 -13.34 -10.51
N LEU A 99 1.46 -13.20 -9.41
CA LEU A 99 0.37 -12.23 -9.28
C LEU A 99 0.81 -11.15 -8.30
N ILE A 100 0.79 -9.90 -8.77
CA ILE A 100 1.01 -8.71 -7.93
C ILE A 100 -0.29 -7.92 -7.91
N THR A 101 -0.82 -7.65 -6.73
CA THR A 101 -1.99 -6.78 -6.55
C THR A 101 -1.54 -5.48 -5.89
N LEU A 102 -1.81 -4.36 -6.56
CA LEU A 102 -1.64 -3.01 -6.00
C LEU A 102 -3.04 -2.42 -5.82
N ASN A 103 -3.42 -2.17 -4.57
CA ASN A 103 -4.78 -1.80 -4.19
C ASN A 103 -5.81 -2.81 -4.77
N ASN A 104 -6.61 -2.38 -5.75
CA ASN A 104 -7.65 -3.19 -6.36
C ASN A 104 -7.29 -3.70 -7.77
N THR A 105 -6.09 -3.40 -8.27
CA THR A 105 -5.65 -3.81 -9.61
C THR A 105 -4.64 -4.94 -9.48
N SER A 106 -4.86 -6.03 -10.22
CA SER A 106 -3.95 -7.17 -10.20
C SER A 106 -3.22 -7.31 -11.54
N PHE A 107 -1.94 -7.66 -11.47
CA PHE A 107 -1.08 -7.92 -12.62
C PHE A 107 -0.64 -9.37 -12.57
N LEU A 108 -1.08 -10.16 -13.56
CA LEU A 108 -0.65 -11.55 -13.73
C LEU A 108 0.48 -11.59 -14.74
N SER A 109 1.68 -11.94 -14.30
CA SER A 109 2.82 -12.20 -15.19
C SER A 109 3.09 -13.69 -15.30
N VAL A 110 3.29 -14.16 -16.52
CA VAL A 110 3.73 -15.52 -16.85
C VAL A 110 5.08 -15.46 -17.58
N LYS A 111 5.96 -16.43 -17.31
CA LYS A 111 7.28 -16.54 -17.93
C LYS A 111 7.71 -18.00 -18.09
N GLY A 112 8.85 -18.20 -18.72
CA GLY A 112 9.43 -19.51 -19.01
C GLY A 112 8.98 -20.03 -20.37
N ALA A 113 9.39 -21.24 -20.68
CA ALA A 113 9.11 -21.87 -21.96
C ALA A 113 8.96 -23.38 -21.82
N VAL A 114 8.15 -23.94 -22.71
CA VAL A 114 7.89 -25.38 -22.79
C VAL A 114 8.32 -25.95 -24.13
N LYS A 115 8.43 -27.28 -24.15
CA LYS A 115 8.54 -28.15 -25.32
C LYS A 115 7.57 -29.33 -25.16
N GLY A 116 7.51 -30.22 -26.15
CA GLY A 116 6.59 -31.36 -26.16
C GLY A 116 5.26 -31.12 -26.87
N ILE A 117 5.07 -29.94 -27.48
CA ILE A 117 3.88 -29.63 -28.28
C ILE A 117 4.02 -30.28 -29.66
N THR A 118 3.17 -31.25 -29.97
CA THR A 118 3.17 -32.02 -31.23
C THR A 118 1.91 -31.83 -32.08
N SER A 119 0.99 -30.96 -31.66
CA SER A 119 -0.19 -30.55 -32.41
C SER A 119 -0.15 -29.05 -32.64
N SER A 120 -0.66 -28.59 -33.79
CA SER A 120 -0.72 -27.17 -34.16
C SER A 120 -1.88 -26.43 -33.50
N SER A 121 -2.79 -27.12 -32.79
CA SER A 121 -3.90 -26.50 -32.08
C SER A 121 -4.37 -27.30 -30.87
N GLY A 122 -5.04 -26.59 -29.94
CA GLY A 122 -5.78 -27.19 -28.82
C GLY A 122 -4.92 -27.90 -27.78
N VAL A 123 -3.66 -27.54 -27.61
CA VAL A 123 -2.75 -28.22 -26.69
C VAL A 123 -2.78 -27.55 -25.32
N THR A 124 -3.18 -28.28 -24.29
CA THR A 124 -3.05 -27.83 -22.90
C THR A 124 -1.58 -27.87 -22.50
N ILE A 125 -1.07 -26.73 -22.03
CA ILE A 125 0.31 -26.56 -21.56
C ILE A 125 0.43 -26.93 -20.09
N GLY A 126 -0.52 -26.47 -19.28
CA GLY A 126 -0.46 -26.63 -17.83
C GLY A 126 -1.51 -25.79 -17.11
N SER A 127 -1.37 -25.69 -15.79
CA SER A 127 -2.29 -24.95 -14.94
C SER A 127 -1.57 -24.06 -13.92
N LEU A 128 -2.20 -22.92 -13.64
CA LEU A 128 -1.81 -22.01 -12.57
C LEU A 128 -2.29 -22.56 -11.22
N ASN A 129 -1.56 -22.21 -10.15
CA ASN A 129 -1.99 -22.48 -8.78
C ASN A 129 -3.32 -21.74 -8.47
N SER A 130 -4.15 -22.33 -7.59
CA SER A 130 -5.46 -21.81 -7.19
C SER A 130 -5.44 -20.40 -6.62
N PHE A 131 -4.38 -19.99 -5.92
CA PHE A 131 -4.24 -18.62 -5.40
C PHE A 131 -4.15 -17.57 -6.52
N ILE A 132 -3.64 -17.96 -7.69
CA ILE A 132 -3.53 -17.08 -8.86
C ILE A 132 -4.81 -17.19 -9.70
N SER A 133 -5.27 -18.42 -10.00
CA SER A 133 -6.42 -18.61 -10.89
C SER A 133 -7.72 -18.05 -10.32
N SER A 134 -7.89 -17.99 -8.99
CA SER A 134 -9.06 -17.37 -8.35
C SER A 134 -9.23 -15.88 -8.66
N LYS A 135 -8.20 -15.21 -9.22
CA LYS A 135 -8.25 -13.80 -9.60
C LYS A 135 -8.55 -13.58 -11.09
N ILE A 136 -8.65 -14.64 -11.88
CA ILE A 136 -8.90 -14.57 -13.32
C ILE A 136 -10.42 -14.64 -13.55
N SER A 137 -11.03 -13.49 -13.83
CA SER A 137 -12.48 -13.35 -14.03
C SER A 137 -12.91 -13.56 -15.49
N THR A 138 -11.99 -13.44 -16.44
CA THR A 138 -12.23 -13.58 -17.88
C THR A 138 -11.12 -14.37 -18.55
N ASN A 139 -11.40 -14.96 -19.71
CA ASN A 139 -10.35 -15.65 -20.47
C ASN A 139 -9.35 -14.63 -21.02
N LEU A 140 -8.08 -14.90 -20.76
CA LEU A 140 -6.95 -14.08 -21.20
C LEU A 140 -6.36 -14.68 -22.48
N TYR A 141 -5.95 -13.84 -23.40
CA TYR A 141 -5.37 -14.26 -24.68
C TYR A 141 -4.12 -13.45 -24.99
N PHE A 142 -3.12 -14.11 -25.56
CA PHE A 142 -1.87 -13.48 -25.95
C PHE A 142 -1.22 -14.21 -27.12
N VAL A 143 -0.38 -13.52 -27.85
CA VAL A 143 0.42 -14.08 -28.94
C VAL A 143 1.90 -14.04 -28.54
N GLN A 144 2.64 -15.07 -28.92
CA GLN A 144 4.08 -15.19 -28.67
C GLN A 144 4.80 -15.69 -29.92
N ASN A 145 6.03 -15.23 -30.13
CA ASN A 145 6.93 -15.89 -31.07
C ASN A 145 7.31 -17.28 -30.57
N THR A 146 7.65 -18.18 -31.48
CA THR A 146 8.12 -19.54 -31.18
C THR A 146 9.30 -19.88 -32.10
N SER A 147 9.76 -21.13 -32.11
CA SER A 147 10.88 -21.59 -32.91
C SER A 147 10.80 -21.16 -34.38
N ILE A 148 11.96 -20.78 -34.92
CA ILE A 148 12.13 -20.65 -36.36
C ILE A 148 12.08 -22.04 -36.97
N VAL A 149 11.17 -22.25 -37.92
CA VAL A 149 11.05 -23.52 -38.66
C VAL A 149 11.20 -23.20 -40.13
N SER A 150 12.10 -23.93 -40.81
CA SER A 150 12.42 -23.72 -42.22
C SER A 150 12.76 -22.27 -42.57
N GLY A 151 13.52 -21.60 -41.70
CA GLY A 151 13.96 -20.21 -41.88
C GLY A 151 12.89 -19.14 -41.65
N LYS A 152 11.68 -19.51 -41.21
CA LYS A 152 10.59 -18.56 -40.97
C LYS A 152 10.31 -18.37 -39.47
N PRO A 153 10.12 -17.13 -38.99
CA PRO A 153 9.61 -16.90 -37.64
C PRO A 153 8.18 -17.42 -37.54
N ASN A 154 7.85 -18.00 -36.40
CA ASN A 154 6.53 -18.55 -36.14
C ASN A 154 5.94 -17.93 -34.88
N PHE A 155 4.62 -18.02 -34.76
CA PHE A 155 3.85 -17.48 -33.65
C PHE A 155 2.86 -18.51 -33.12
N THR A 156 2.50 -18.34 -31.85
CA THR A 156 1.41 -19.09 -31.22
C THR A 156 0.44 -18.14 -30.57
N ARG A 157 -0.84 -18.45 -30.69
CA ARG A 157 -1.90 -17.86 -29.88
C ARG A 157 -2.12 -18.75 -28.67
N MET A 158 -2.04 -18.17 -27.49
CA MET A 158 -2.23 -18.84 -26.22
C MET A 158 -3.39 -18.22 -25.45
N SER A 159 -3.96 -18.99 -24.55
CA SER A 159 -5.01 -18.54 -23.65
C SER A 159 -4.79 -19.03 -22.23
N ILE A 160 -5.25 -18.25 -21.25
CA ILE A 160 -5.42 -18.69 -19.86
C ILE A 160 -6.91 -18.53 -19.53
N ASN A 161 -7.58 -19.63 -19.20
CA ASN A 161 -9.00 -19.55 -18.84
C ASN A 161 -9.20 -19.15 -17.37
N THR A 162 -10.46 -18.95 -16.96
CA THR A 162 -10.83 -18.59 -15.58
C THR A 162 -10.47 -19.65 -14.53
N SER A 163 -10.22 -20.89 -14.94
CA SER A 163 -9.70 -21.95 -14.06
C SER A 163 -8.16 -21.98 -13.98
N GLY A 164 -7.49 -21.06 -14.67
CA GLY A 164 -6.03 -20.99 -14.74
C GLY A 164 -5.39 -22.02 -15.67
N ILE A 165 -6.16 -22.65 -16.56
CA ILE A 165 -5.62 -23.58 -17.56
C ILE A 165 -5.00 -22.79 -18.70
N ILE A 166 -3.75 -23.08 -19.01
CA ILE A 166 -2.98 -22.52 -20.10
C ILE A 166 -3.09 -23.44 -21.31
N THR A 167 -3.51 -22.90 -22.46
CA THR A 167 -3.69 -23.65 -23.69
C THR A 167 -3.04 -22.91 -24.85
N MET A 168 -2.26 -23.62 -25.67
CA MET A 168 -1.91 -23.16 -27.01
C MET A 168 -3.11 -23.42 -27.92
N GLN A 169 -3.76 -22.34 -28.36
CA GLN A 169 -4.95 -22.41 -29.21
C GLN A 169 -4.57 -22.78 -30.64
N ASN A 170 -3.60 -22.05 -31.21
CA ASN A 170 -3.10 -22.27 -32.56
C ASN A 170 -1.62 -21.89 -32.67
N SER A 171 -0.90 -22.58 -33.55
CA SER A 171 0.45 -22.26 -33.98
C SER A 171 0.49 -22.00 -35.49
N SER A 172 1.40 -21.12 -35.93
CA SER A 172 1.76 -21.00 -37.34
C SER A 172 2.72 -22.10 -37.82
N ILE A 173 3.17 -22.99 -36.92
CA ILE A 173 3.92 -24.20 -37.29
C ILE A 173 2.89 -25.28 -37.66
N ASP A 174 2.85 -25.65 -38.94
CA ASP A 174 1.87 -26.64 -39.46
C ASP A 174 2.07 -28.05 -38.88
N SER A 175 3.31 -28.42 -38.59
CA SER A 175 3.67 -29.74 -38.02
C SER A 175 4.66 -29.58 -36.87
N PRO A 176 4.17 -29.26 -35.66
CA PRO A 176 5.02 -29.12 -34.49
C PRO A 176 5.77 -30.39 -34.11
N THR A 177 6.96 -30.21 -33.56
CA THR A 177 7.78 -31.30 -33.01
C THR A 177 8.04 -31.07 -31.52
N SER A 178 8.31 -32.15 -30.79
CA SER A 178 8.48 -32.13 -29.34
C SER A 178 9.66 -31.30 -28.84
N THR A 179 10.56 -30.83 -29.72
CA THR A 179 11.78 -30.09 -29.35
C THR A 179 11.65 -28.58 -29.55
N GLN A 180 10.55 -28.11 -30.13
CA GLN A 180 10.36 -26.68 -30.44
C GLN A 180 10.11 -25.87 -29.16
N TRP A 181 10.49 -24.59 -29.24
CA TRP A 181 10.48 -23.64 -28.14
C TRP A 181 9.19 -22.84 -28.09
N TYR A 182 8.40 -22.98 -27.03
CA TYR A 182 7.14 -22.26 -26.84
C TYR A 182 7.19 -21.40 -25.57
N PRO A 183 7.47 -20.10 -25.66
CA PRO A 183 7.54 -19.22 -24.51
C PRO A 183 6.14 -18.80 -24.00
N LEU A 184 6.07 -18.50 -22.71
CA LEU A 184 4.86 -18.05 -22.00
C LEU A 184 4.95 -16.59 -21.55
N HIS A 185 5.76 -15.74 -22.19
CA HIS A 185 6.17 -14.45 -21.62
C HIS A 185 5.13 -13.35 -21.85
N HIS A 186 4.29 -13.09 -20.84
CA HIS A 186 3.26 -12.05 -20.94
C HIS A 186 2.82 -11.53 -19.58
N THR A 187 2.33 -10.28 -19.55
CA THR A 187 1.71 -9.69 -18.35
C THR A 187 0.32 -9.19 -18.70
N PHE A 188 -0.67 -9.60 -17.91
CA PHE A 188 -2.05 -9.17 -17.99
C PHE A 188 -2.39 -8.24 -16.84
N ILE A 189 -3.33 -7.33 -17.09
CA ILE A 189 -4.03 -6.57 -16.06
C ILE A 189 -5.37 -7.28 -15.85
N LEU A 190 -5.69 -7.62 -14.60
CA LEU A 190 -6.92 -8.30 -14.19
C LEU A 190 -7.84 -7.36 -13.41
#